data_AF-A0A2E3IKL4-F1
#
_entry.id   AF-A0A2E3IKL4-F1
#
_cell.length_a   1.000
_cell.length_b   1.000
_cell.length_c   1.000
_cell.angle_alpha   90.00
_cell.angle_beta   90.00
_cell.angle_gamma   90.00
#
_symmetry.space_group_name_H-M   'P 1'
#
loop_
_entity.id
_entity.type
_entity.pdbx_description
1 polymer ?
#
loop_
_entity_poly.entity_id
_entity_poly.type
_entity_poly.pdbx_seq_one_letter_code
_entity_poly.pdbx_strand_id
1 'polypeptide(L)'
;MLAISSSDLTIYGVLGLIIIAFIIIGLLKGFVRMTFGLIALSAGAWAGLWGFQNVSSWEHFPIDDPDQWVDIAAGLIIGFAAFFVARALFGIILTPSKPKEGIKRKFTPSGGILGFVMGVTCTWCCLSGIRYAGTLYELEWVRVALSSKEWLNASGTEDRLAKQPAQPALSKLKRQLDASLAGQLHQKIDLINSRARANLSKLTLLVDNERVWTRANLKADVRAAAKQAQINYLLTEQKAQLKALYSQGQTAQLLHSDSIKEVCAKENARSKLADLDIEAAIGLLPSQENN
;
A
#
# COMPACT_ATOMS: atom_id res chain seq x y z
N MET A 1 48.31 -42.70 -4.46
CA MET A 1 46.95 -42.37 -3.99
C MET A 1 47.07 -41.43 -2.81
N LEU A 2 46.32 -40.32 -2.79
CA LEU A 2 46.41 -39.34 -1.71
C LEU A 2 45.75 -39.90 -0.44
N ALA A 3 46.57 -40.24 0.55
CA ALA A 3 46.09 -40.61 1.88
C ALA A 3 45.73 -39.34 2.65
N ILE A 4 44.43 -39.09 2.85
CA ILE A 4 43.94 -38.01 3.70
C ILE A 4 44.15 -38.45 5.15
N SER A 5 44.96 -37.71 5.90
CA SER A 5 45.20 -37.98 7.32
C SER A 5 43.99 -37.54 8.15
N SER A 6 43.79 -38.15 9.32
CA SER A 6 42.84 -37.63 10.33
C SER A 6 43.20 -36.20 10.78
N SER A 7 44.49 -35.83 10.67
CA SER A 7 45.01 -34.47 10.83
C SER A 7 44.42 -33.48 9.82
N ASP A 8 44.20 -33.90 8.58
CA ASP A 8 43.70 -33.01 7.52
C ASP A 8 42.22 -32.69 7.75
N LEU A 9 41.43 -33.71 8.14
CA LEU A 9 40.00 -33.56 8.41
C LEU A 9 39.72 -32.53 9.52
N THR A 10 40.58 -32.49 10.54
CA THR A 10 40.48 -31.50 11.63
C THR A 10 40.88 -30.10 11.19
N ILE A 11 41.91 -29.95 10.35
CA ILE A 11 42.32 -28.65 9.78
C ILE A 11 41.22 -28.08 8.87
N TYR A 12 40.66 -28.89 7.95
CA TYR A 12 39.56 -28.45 7.08
C TYR A 12 38.29 -28.11 7.86
N GLY A 13 37.98 -28.84 8.94
CA GLY A 13 36.87 -28.52 9.84
C GLY A 13 37.02 -27.14 10.51
N VAL A 14 38.22 -26.82 11.02
CA VAL A 14 38.51 -25.51 11.63
C VAL A 14 38.44 -24.38 10.59
N LEU A 15 39.00 -24.58 9.39
CA LEU A 15 38.90 -23.61 8.28
C LEU A 15 37.45 -23.36 7.84
N GLY A 16 36.63 -24.42 7.73
CA GLY A 16 35.21 -24.31 7.43
C GLY A 16 34.45 -23.48 8.47
N LEU A 17 34.73 -23.69 9.76
CA LEU A 17 34.12 -22.94 10.86
C LEU A 17 34.50 -21.45 10.82
N ILE A 18 35.77 -21.14 10.49
CA ILE A 18 36.26 -19.77 10.28
C ILE A 18 35.53 -19.11 9.09
N ILE A 19 35.37 -19.81 7.96
CA ILE A 19 34.66 -19.30 6.78
C ILE A 19 33.18 -19.02 7.10
N ILE A 20 32.49 -19.93 7.78
CA ILE A 20 31.10 -19.74 8.23
C ILE A 20 30.99 -18.53 9.16
N ALA A 21 31.92 -18.40 10.12
CA ALA A 21 31.97 -17.24 11.00
C ALA A 21 32.11 -15.94 10.19
N PHE A 22 33.01 -15.89 9.20
CA PHE A 22 33.18 -14.75 8.29
C PHE A 22 31.96 -14.45 7.40
N ILE A 23 31.17 -15.46 7.01
CA ILE A 23 29.93 -15.28 6.23
C ILE A 23 28.82 -14.67 7.09
N ILE A 24 28.59 -15.21 8.29
CA ILE A 24 27.60 -14.68 9.25
C ILE A 24 27.91 -13.22 9.52
N ILE A 25 29.18 -12.94 9.83
CA ILE A 25 29.80 -11.62 9.85
C ILE A 25 29.39 -10.83 8.59
N GLY A 26 29.82 -11.22 7.38
CA GLY A 26 29.52 -10.51 6.13
C GLY A 26 28.06 -10.07 5.95
N LEU A 27 27.12 -10.99 6.15
CA LEU A 27 25.67 -10.76 6.10
C LEU A 27 25.24 -9.71 7.13
N LEU A 28 25.69 -9.89 8.36
CA LEU A 28 25.49 -9.00 9.50
C LEU A 28 26.35 -7.72 9.41
N LYS A 29 26.89 -7.37 8.22
CA LYS A 29 27.37 -6.03 7.81
C LYS A 29 26.72 -5.42 6.57
N GLY A 30 26.14 -6.22 5.67
CA GLY A 30 25.35 -5.69 4.55
C GLY A 30 24.05 -5.03 5.02
N PHE A 31 23.53 -5.49 6.14
CA PHE A 31 22.12 -5.43 6.46
C PHE A 31 21.80 -4.20 7.36
N VAL A 32 22.44 -3.85 8.47
CA VAL A 32 22.24 -2.54 9.13
C VAL A 32 22.66 -1.38 8.22
N ARG A 33 23.63 -1.61 7.31
CA ARG A 33 23.90 -0.64 6.24
C ARG A 33 22.67 -0.42 5.34
N MET A 34 21.90 -1.48 5.09
CA MET A 34 20.52 -1.39 4.61
C MET A 34 19.70 -0.50 5.56
N THR A 35 19.59 -0.74 6.88
CA THR A 35 18.67 0.06 7.77
C THR A 35 18.86 1.51 7.73
N PHE A 36 20.10 1.94 7.82
CA PHE A 36 20.32 3.35 7.94
C PHE A 36 19.89 4.03 6.63
N GLY A 37 19.84 3.27 5.53
CA GLY A 37 19.09 3.61 4.32
C GLY A 37 17.57 3.73 4.46
N LEU A 38 16.87 3.08 5.39
CA LEU A 38 15.40 3.21 5.59
C LEU A 38 14.96 3.92 6.85
N ILE A 39 15.79 4.04 7.88
CA ILE A 39 15.61 5.13 8.82
C ILE A 39 15.78 6.44 8.03
N ALA A 40 16.75 6.52 7.10
CA ALA A 40 16.81 7.61 6.13
C ALA A 40 15.59 7.66 5.20
N LEU A 41 15.15 6.55 4.58
CA LEU A 41 14.00 6.57 3.63
C LEU A 41 12.69 6.92 4.33
N SER A 42 12.46 6.44 5.55
CA SER A 42 11.28 6.79 6.36
C SER A 42 11.37 8.23 6.87
N ALA A 43 12.55 8.71 7.27
CA ALA A 43 12.74 10.12 7.61
C ALA A 43 12.50 11.03 6.39
N GLY A 44 12.94 10.61 5.20
CA GLY A 44 12.66 11.28 3.94
C GLY A 44 11.18 11.25 3.56
N ALA A 45 10.52 10.09 3.66
CA ALA A 45 9.09 9.97 3.40
C ALA A 45 8.25 10.81 4.38
N TRP A 46 8.62 10.84 5.66
CA TRP A 46 7.97 11.66 6.68
C TRP A 46 8.21 13.15 6.45
N ALA A 47 9.45 13.57 6.24
CA ALA A 47 9.78 14.97 5.95
C ALA A 47 9.13 15.45 4.64
N GLY A 48 9.01 14.59 3.64
CA GLY A 48 8.35 14.91 2.39
C GLY A 48 6.83 14.98 2.48
N LEU A 49 6.20 14.10 3.28
CA LEU A 49 4.79 14.22 3.63
C LEU A 49 4.52 15.51 4.42
N TRP A 50 5.39 15.83 5.37
CA TRP A 50 5.30 17.06 6.16
C TRP A 50 5.47 18.31 5.28
N GLY A 51 6.44 18.30 4.35
CA GLY A 51 6.62 19.36 3.36
C GLY A 51 5.37 19.54 2.49
N PHE A 52 4.84 18.46 1.92
CA PHE A 52 3.60 18.48 1.14
C PHE A 52 2.40 19.05 1.91
N GLN A 53 2.34 18.86 3.24
CA GLN A 53 1.24 19.33 4.08
C GLN A 53 1.40 20.76 4.63
N ASN A 54 2.62 21.33 4.61
CA ASN A 54 2.93 22.58 5.33
C ASN A 54 3.71 23.61 4.50
N VAL A 55 3.97 23.37 3.21
CA VAL A 55 4.64 24.35 2.33
C VAL A 55 3.71 25.52 2.01
N SER A 56 2.44 25.27 1.72
CA SER A 56 1.42 26.30 1.51
C SER A 56 1.06 27.14 2.76
N SER A 57 1.54 26.77 3.95
CA SER A 57 1.42 27.59 5.18
C SER A 57 2.70 28.37 5.54
N TRP A 58 3.75 28.30 4.71
CA TRP A 58 4.94 29.13 4.86
C TRP A 58 4.74 30.49 4.18
N GLU A 59 4.33 31.50 4.97
CA GLU A 59 4.09 32.91 4.58
C GLU A 59 5.30 33.63 3.90
N HIS A 60 6.42 32.94 3.72
CA HIS A 60 7.66 33.48 3.14
C HIS A 60 7.98 32.88 1.75
N PHE A 61 7.12 32.03 1.18
CA PHE A 61 7.27 31.62 -0.21
C PHE A 61 6.77 32.73 -1.15
N PRO A 62 7.61 33.25 -2.08
CA PRO A 62 7.29 34.43 -2.89
C PRO A 62 6.42 34.09 -4.12
N ILE A 63 5.41 33.25 -3.93
CA ILE A 63 4.49 32.77 -4.97
C ILE A 63 3.07 32.94 -4.43
N ASP A 64 2.37 33.98 -4.88
CA ASP A 64 0.94 34.14 -4.62
C ASP A 64 0.16 33.01 -5.33
N ASP A 65 -0.75 32.36 -4.60
CA ASP A 65 -1.46 31.12 -4.98
C ASP A 65 -0.54 29.97 -5.47
N PRO A 66 0.08 29.20 -4.56
CA PRO A 66 0.86 28.01 -4.92
C PRO A 66 -0.04 26.91 -5.48
N ASP A 67 0.06 26.69 -6.80
CA ASP A 67 -0.56 25.58 -7.52
C ASP A 67 -0.25 24.23 -6.88
N GLN A 68 -1.17 23.25 -6.93
CA GLN A 68 -1.04 21.94 -6.25
C GLN A 68 0.27 21.19 -6.60
N TRP A 69 0.85 21.45 -7.76
CA TRP A 69 2.16 20.91 -8.17
C TRP A 69 3.33 21.43 -7.31
N VAL A 70 3.26 22.66 -6.80
CA VAL A 70 4.30 23.29 -5.97
C VAL A 70 4.43 22.57 -4.63
N ASP A 71 3.31 22.27 -3.97
CA ASP A 71 3.30 21.47 -2.72
C ASP A 71 3.87 20.06 -2.94
N ILE A 72 3.52 19.41 -4.07
CA ILE A 72 4.06 18.08 -4.44
C ILE A 72 5.57 18.15 -4.67
N ALA A 73 6.03 19.16 -5.43
CA ALA A 73 7.45 19.35 -5.74
C ALA A 73 8.25 19.68 -4.47
N ALA A 74 7.75 20.57 -3.61
CA ALA A 74 8.40 20.96 -2.38
C ALA A 74 8.44 19.81 -1.36
N GLY A 75 7.35 19.04 -1.19
CA GLY A 75 7.35 17.80 -0.41
C GLY A 75 8.38 16.78 -0.93
N LEU A 76 8.45 16.59 -2.26
CA LEU A 76 9.43 15.69 -2.87
C LEU A 76 10.88 16.16 -2.64
N ILE A 77 11.15 17.47 -2.78
CA ILE A 77 12.47 18.08 -2.53
C ILE A 77 12.88 17.95 -1.05
N ILE A 78 11.99 18.32 -0.12
CA ILE A 78 12.23 18.22 1.33
C ILE A 78 12.46 16.76 1.73
N GLY A 79 11.66 15.83 1.19
CA GLY A 79 11.79 14.41 1.46
C GLY A 79 13.09 13.80 0.94
N PHE A 80 13.52 14.15 -0.27
CA PHE A 80 14.83 13.72 -0.79
C PHE A 80 15.99 14.38 -0.04
N ALA A 81 15.91 15.67 0.30
CA ALA A 81 16.93 16.35 1.08
C ALA A 81 17.11 15.67 2.46
N ALA A 82 16.02 15.43 3.18
CA ALA A 82 16.04 14.72 4.46
C ALA A 82 16.57 13.27 4.32
N PHE A 83 16.18 12.55 3.27
CA PHE A 83 16.73 11.23 2.95
C PHE A 83 18.24 11.25 2.76
N PHE A 84 18.75 12.14 1.90
CA PHE A 84 20.18 12.20 1.57
C PHE A 84 21.01 12.71 2.76
N VAL A 85 20.52 13.69 3.52
CA VAL A 85 21.19 14.17 4.75
C VAL A 85 21.23 13.08 5.81
N ALA A 86 20.11 12.42 6.12
CA ALA A 86 20.09 11.30 7.07
C ALA A 86 21.02 10.16 6.61
N ARG A 87 20.98 9.80 5.33
CA ARG A 87 21.84 8.77 4.74
C ARG A 87 23.32 9.16 4.75
N ALA A 88 23.66 10.43 4.58
CA ALA A 88 25.03 10.93 4.67
C ALA A 88 25.53 10.91 6.12
N LEU A 89 24.73 11.37 7.08
CA LEU A 89 25.05 11.31 8.52
C LEU A 89 25.27 9.87 8.98
N PHE A 90 24.38 8.94 8.62
CA PHE A 90 24.61 7.52 8.88
C PHE A 90 25.78 6.96 8.09
N GLY A 91 26.06 7.48 6.89
CA GLY A 91 27.26 7.17 6.13
C GLY A 91 28.55 7.51 6.88
N ILE A 92 28.60 8.67 7.53
CA ILE A 92 29.72 9.12 8.38
C ILE A 92 29.85 8.22 9.63
N ILE A 93 28.74 7.85 10.27
CA ILE A 93 28.72 6.95 11.44
C ILE A 93 29.16 5.52 11.06
N LEU A 94 28.76 5.03 9.89
CA LEU A 94 29.03 3.67 9.41
C LEU A 94 30.37 3.50 8.67
N THR A 95 30.97 4.59 8.21
CA THR A 95 32.27 4.60 7.53
C THR A 95 33.34 4.95 8.54
N PRO A 96 34.11 4.00 9.08
CA PRO A 96 35.13 4.35 10.03
C PRO A 96 36.25 5.04 9.25
N SER A 97 36.64 6.24 9.68
CA SER A 97 37.75 6.99 9.11
C SER A 97 39.01 6.12 9.02
N LYS A 98 39.81 6.32 7.97
CA LYS A 98 41.15 5.74 7.83
C LYS A 98 42.16 6.85 7.48
N PRO A 99 43.45 6.69 7.80
CA PRO A 99 44.05 5.59 8.57
C PRO A 99 44.52 6.03 9.97
N LYS A 100 44.39 5.14 10.96
CA LYS A 100 45.50 4.89 11.88
C LYS A 100 45.88 3.42 11.69
N GLU A 101 47.16 3.19 11.44
CA GLU A 101 47.70 1.87 11.15
C GLU A 101 47.45 0.91 12.34
N GLY A 102 47.34 -0.38 12.06
CA GLY A 102 47.34 -1.43 13.09
C GLY A 102 46.01 -1.79 13.79
N ILE A 103 44.96 -0.95 13.76
CA ILE A 103 43.72 -1.28 14.50
C ILE A 103 42.82 -2.25 13.71
N LYS A 104 42.87 -3.53 14.10
CA LYS A 104 42.00 -4.62 13.64
C LYS A 104 40.53 -4.24 13.81
N ARG A 105 39.81 -3.98 12.71
CA ARG A 105 38.36 -3.76 12.72
C ARG A 105 37.64 -5.05 13.14
N LYS A 106 37.31 -5.16 14.43
CA LYS A 106 36.32 -6.14 14.90
C LYS A 106 35.03 -5.96 14.12
N PHE A 107 34.41 -7.08 13.81
CA PHE A 107 33.33 -7.11 12.86
C PHE A 107 31.98 -6.97 13.57
N THR A 108 31.29 -5.84 13.36
CA THR A 108 30.09 -5.52 14.13
C THR A 108 28.82 -6.06 13.48
N PRO A 109 28.01 -6.89 14.19
CA PRO A 109 26.72 -7.38 13.71
C PRO A 109 25.62 -6.31 13.73
N SER A 110 25.88 -5.15 14.33
CA SER A 110 25.13 -3.90 14.11
C SER A 110 25.46 -3.27 12.74
N GLY A 111 26.11 -4.02 11.86
CA GLY A 111 26.05 -3.86 10.42
C GLY A 111 24.94 -4.75 9.79
N GLY A 112 24.08 -5.41 10.60
CA GLY A 112 23.07 -6.42 10.25
C GLY A 112 21.55 -6.15 10.53
N ILE A 113 21.07 -6.51 11.72
CA ILE A 113 19.63 -6.71 12.08
C ILE A 113 18.66 -5.59 11.65
N LEU A 114 19.06 -4.36 11.94
CA LEU A 114 18.34 -3.12 11.69
C LEU A 114 17.95 -3.13 10.16
N GLY A 115 18.76 -3.70 9.25
CA GLY A 115 18.47 -3.84 7.82
C GLY A 115 17.25 -4.62 7.44
N PHE A 116 16.89 -5.57 8.29
CA PHE A 116 15.66 -6.30 8.19
C PHE A 116 14.47 -5.39 8.47
N VAL A 117 14.52 -4.66 9.59
CA VAL A 117 13.47 -3.72 10.01
C VAL A 117 13.19 -2.73 8.87
N MET A 118 14.26 -2.25 8.25
CA MET A 118 14.25 -1.58 6.95
C MET A 118 13.55 -2.37 5.86
N GLY A 119 14.14 -3.46 5.34
CA GLY A 119 13.57 -4.18 4.21
C GLY A 119 12.09 -4.50 4.40
N VAL A 120 11.71 -4.90 5.62
CA VAL A 120 10.33 -5.09 6.08
C VAL A 120 9.51 -3.81 6.01
N THR A 121 9.95 -2.66 6.54
CA THR A 121 9.24 -1.37 6.45
C THR A 121 9.13 -0.82 5.01
N CYS A 122 10.11 -1.00 4.12
CA CYS A 122 9.93 -0.60 2.71
C CYS A 122 8.96 -1.55 2.02
N THR A 123 9.11 -2.86 2.23
CA THR A 123 8.15 -3.84 1.69
C THR A 123 6.74 -3.50 2.17
N TRP A 124 6.56 -3.18 3.45
CA TRP A 124 5.33 -2.68 4.05
C TRP A 124 4.78 -1.44 3.34
N CYS A 125 5.59 -0.38 3.19
CA CYS A 125 5.16 0.83 2.49
C CYS A 125 4.84 0.60 1.01
N CYS A 126 5.58 -0.26 0.32
CA CYS A 126 5.34 -0.63 -1.07
C CYS A 126 4.05 -1.44 -1.23
N LEU A 127 3.80 -2.43 -0.37
CA LEU A 127 2.57 -3.21 -0.37
C LEU A 127 1.35 -2.35 -0.03
N SER A 128 1.47 -1.47 0.97
CA SER A 128 0.45 -0.47 1.32
C SER A 128 0.19 0.50 0.17
N GLY A 129 1.24 0.95 -0.52
CA GLY A 129 1.16 1.86 -1.67
C GLY A 129 0.48 1.23 -2.89
N ILE A 130 0.87 0.00 -3.26
CA ILE A 130 0.22 -0.79 -4.31
C ILE A 130 -1.27 -0.95 -4.03
N ARG A 131 -1.64 -1.23 -2.77
CA ARG A 131 -3.03 -1.35 -2.36
C ARG A 131 -3.80 -0.04 -2.39
N TYR A 132 -3.20 1.02 -1.87
CA TYR A 132 -3.86 2.32 -1.84
C TYR A 132 -4.12 2.81 -3.28
N ALA A 133 -3.08 2.83 -4.12
CA ALA A 133 -3.21 3.17 -5.53
C ALA A 133 -4.20 2.23 -6.25
N GLY A 134 -4.07 0.91 -6.08
CA GLY A 134 -4.97 -0.07 -6.67
C GLY A 134 -6.44 0.11 -6.26
N THR A 135 -6.70 0.53 -5.02
CA THR A 135 -8.07 0.90 -4.56
C THR A 135 -8.58 2.16 -5.24
N LEU A 136 -7.76 3.19 -5.43
CA LEU A 136 -8.16 4.39 -6.18
C LEU A 136 -8.49 4.04 -7.64
N TYR A 137 -7.68 3.19 -8.28
CA TYR A 137 -7.94 2.70 -9.63
C TYR A 137 -9.15 1.76 -9.72
N GLU A 138 -9.47 0.98 -8.67
CA GLU A 138 -10.75 0.24 -8.60
C GLU A 138 -11.95 1.18 -8.53
N LEU A 139 -11.90 2.23 -7.70
CA LEU A 139 -12.97 3.22 -7.58
C LEU A 139 -13.17 3.97 -8.90
N GLU A 140 -12.08 4.34 -9.57
CA GLU A 140 -12.12 4.94 -10.90
C GLU A 140 -12.72 3.99 -11.94
N TRP A 141 -12.30 2.73 -11.94
CA TRP A 141 -12.81 1.72 -12.86
C TRP A 141 -14.32 1.46 -12.69
N VAL A 142 -14.80 1.41 -11.44
CA VAL A 142 -16.24 1.35 -11.14
C VAL A 142 -16.96 2.61 -11.64
N ARG A 143 -16.41 3.81 -11.43
CA ARG A 143 -17.00 5.06 -11.95
C ARG A 143 -17.07 5.06 -13.48
N VAL A 144 -16.00 4.67 -14.16
CA VAL A 144 -15.95 4.56 -15.63
C VAL A 144 -16.99 3.55 -16.12
N ALA A 145 -17.13 2.39 -15.46
CA ALA A 145 -18.19 1.42 -15.78
C ALA A 145 -19.60 2.00 -15.63
N LEU A 146 -19.86 2.76 -14.56
CA LEU A 146 -21.14 3.44 -14.34
C LEU A 146 -21.43 4.55 -15.37
N SER A 147 -20.42 5.03 -16.10
CA SER A 147 -20.60 5.96 -17.24
C SER A 147 -20.77 5.25 -18.59
N SER A 148 -20.39 3.97 -18.70
CA SER A 148 -20.44 3.21 -19.95
C SER A 148 -21.87 2.75 -20.29
N LYS A 149 -22.51 3.42 -21.26
CA LYS A 149 -23.83 3.02 -21.78
C LYS A 149 -23.84 1.59 -22.33
N GLU A 150 -22.76 1.12 -22.93
CA GLU A 150 -22.65 -0.23 -23.50
C GLU A 150 -22.66 -1.30 -22.41
N TRP A 151 -21.82 -1.15 -21.38
CA TRP A 151 -21.78 -2.08 -20.24
C TRP A 151 -23.05 -2.03 -19.38
N LEU A 152 -23.62 -0.84 -19.19
CA LEU A 152 -24.90 -0.69 -18.49
C LEU A 152 -26.03 -1.42 -19.22
N ASN A 153 -26.06 -1.34 -20.55
CA ASN A 153 -27.13 -1.94 -21.37
C ASN A 153 -26.94 -3.42 -21.68
N ALA A 154 -25.74 -3.95 -21.53
CA ALA A 154 -25.41 -5.35 -21.79
C ALA A 154 -26.34 -6.35 -21.07
N SER A 155 -26.66 -7.44 -21.78
CA SER A 155 -27.69 -8.43 -21.41
C SER A 155 -27.06 -9.79 -21.11
N GLY A 156 -27.31 -10.34 -19.92
CA GLY A 156 -26.62 -11.55 -19.46
C GLY A 156 -25.23 -11.24 -18.89
N THR A 157 -24.48 -12.26 -18.48
CA THR A 157 -23.16 -12.08 -17.82
C THR A 157 -22.02 -12.00 -18.83
N GLU A 158 -22.05 -12.82 -19.87
CA GLU A 158 -21.00 -12.87 -20.91
C GLU A 158 -20.91 -11.55 -21.69
N ASP A 159 -22.06 -11.01 -22.13
CA ASP A 159 -22.14 -9.72 -22.82
C ASP A 159 -21.61 -8.55 -21.95
N ARG A 160 -21.82 -8.62 -20.62
CA ARG A 160 -21.25 -7.65 -19.68
C ARG A 160 -19.73 -7.77 -19.58
N LEU A 161 -19.19 -8.98 -19.50
CA LEU A 161 -17.74 -9.22 -19.47
C LEU A 161 -17.06 -8.79 -20.79
N ALA A 162 -17.76 -8.92 -21.93
CA ALA A 162 -17.26 -8.48 -23.23
C ALA A 162 -17.24 -6.95 -23.38
N LYS A 163 -18.23 -6.24 -22.79
CA LYS A 163 -18.41 -4.78 -22.91
C LYS A 163 -17.86 -3.96 -21.73
N GLN A 164 -17.26 -4.61 -20.73
CA GLN A 164 -16.74 -3.89 -19.56
C GLN A 164 -15.50 -3.06 -19.90
N PRO A 165 -15.30 -1.89 -19.25
CA PRO A 165 -14.05 -1.15 -19.40
C PRO A 165 -12.86 -1.99 -18.96
N ALA A 166 -11.71 -1.82 -19.63
CA ALA A 166 -10.50 -2.57 -19.31
C ALA A 166 -10.04 -2.31 -17.86
N GLN A 167 -9.94 -3.36 -17.04
CA GLN A 167 -9.50 -3.23 -15.65
C GLN A 167 -8.05 -2.70 -15.57
N PRO A 168 -7.79 -1.61 -14.81
CA PRO A 168 -6.45 -1.02 -14.68
C PRO A 168 -5.40 -1.99 -14.14
N ALA A 169 -4.15 -1.84 -14.61
CA ALA A 169 -3.04 -2.71 -14.21
C ALA A 169 -2.78 -2.72 -12.69
N LEU A 170 -2.89 -1.57 -12.02
CA LEU A 170 -2.72 -1.47 -10.57
C LEU A 170 -3.88 -2.07 -9.77
N SER A 171 -5.11 -2.06 -10.31
CA SER A 171 -6.24 -2.82 -9.73
C SER A 171 -5.98 -4.32 -9.85
N LYS A 172 -5.53 -4.81 -11.02
CA LYS A 172 -5.13 -6.23 -11.20
C LYS A 172 -4.02 -6.63 -10.23
N LEU A 173 -2.96 -5.82 -10.12
CA LEU A 173 -1.83 -6.06 -9.23
C LEU A 173 -2.26 -6.10 -7.75
N LYS A 174 -3.10 -5.16 -7.32
CA LYS A 174 -3.71 -5.20 -5.98
C LYS A 174 -4.48 -6.50 -5.74
N ARG A 175 -5.33 -6.93 -6.68
CA ARG A 175 -6.12 -8.16 -6.51
C ARG A 175 -5.25 -9.42 -6.47
N GLN A 176 -4.17 -9.48 -7.27
CA GLN A 176 -3.16 -10.53 -7.17
C GLN A 176 -2.42 -10.53 -5.83
N LEU A 177 -2.05 -9.33 -5.33
CA LEU A 177 -1.46 -9.19 -4.00
C LEU A 177 -2.43 -9.65 -2.91
N ASP A 178 -3.68 -9.21 -2.93
CA ASP A 178 -4.72 -9.58 -1.96
C ASP A 178 -5.09 -11.06 -1.98
N ALA A 179 -4.93 -11.75 -3.12
CA ALA A 179 -5.06 -13.20 -3.23
C ALA A 179 -3.83 -13.96 -2.66
N SER A 180 -2.66 -13.33 -2.58
CA SER A 180 -1.44 -13.96 -2.07
C SER A 180 -1.42 -14.05 -0.53
N LEU A 181 -0.78 -15.08 0.01
CA LEU A 181 -0.55 -15.24 1.45
C LEU A 181 0.14 -14.02 2.08
N ALA A 182 1.14 -13.45 1.40
CA ALA A 182 1.85 -12.26 1.86
C ALA A 182 0.92 -11.04 1.96
N GLY A 183 0.03 -10.85 0.98
CA GLY A 183 -0.99 -9.81 1.03
C GLY A 183 -2.03 -10.05 2.12
N GLN A 184 -2.54 -11.28 2.27
CA GLN A 184 -3.51 -11.60 3.33
C GLN A 184 -2.94 -11.32 4.74
N LEU A 185 -1.67 -11.63 4.97
CA LEU A 185 -0.96 -11.26 6.19
C LEU A 185 -0.81 -9.73 6.32
N HIS A 186 -0.34 -9.05 5.27
CA HIS A 186 -0.22 -7.60 5.24
C HIS A 186 -1.57 -6.91 5.53
N GLN A 187 -2.70 -7.44 5.05
CA GLN A 187 -4.05 -6.87 5.24
C GLN A 187 -4.47 -6.75 6.71
N LYS A 188 -4.02 -7.67 7.57
CA LYS A 188 -4.38 -7.66 8.99
C LYS A 188 -3.76 -6.49 9.75
N ILE A 189 -2.67 -5.94 9.22
CA ILE A 189 -1.89 -4.85 9.83
C ILE A 189 -1.91 -3.56 9.00
N ASP A 190 -2.56 -3.55 7.82
CA ASP A 190 -2.63 -2.43 6.87
C ASP A 190 -3.47 -1.26 7.43
N LEU A 191 -2.80 -0.21 7.86
CA LEU A 191 -3.44 0.98 8.42
C LEU A 191 -3.93 1.95 7.33
N ILE A 192 -3.25 1.96 6.18
CA ILE A 192 -3.46 2.95 5.12
C ILE A 192 -4.73 2.58 4.33
N ASN A 193 -4.82 1.34 3.86
CA ASN A 193 -5.89 0.88 2.99
C ASN A 193 -6.81 -0.15 3.67
N SER A 194 -8.06 0.24 3.95
CA SER A 194 -9.09 -0.68 4.47
C SER A 194 -10.00 -1.17 3.35
N ARG A 195 -10.13 -2.49 3.21
CA ARG A 195 -11.06 -3.12 2.25
C ARG A 195 -12.52 -2.74 2.54
N ALA A 196 -12.89 -2.56 3.81
CA ALA A 196 -14.21 -2.06 4.20
C ALA A 196 -14.46 -0.62 3.71
N ARG A 197 -13.48 0.30 3.87
CA ARG A 197 -13.57 1.68 3.35
C ARG A 197 -13.68 1.68 1.82
N ALA A 198 -12.90 0.84 1.15
CA ALA A 198 -12.96 0.67 -0.31
C ALA A 198 -14.34 0.19 -0.79
N ASN A 199 -14.89 -0.85 -0.16
CA ASN A 199 -16.16 -1.44 -0.55
C ASN A 199 -17.36 -0.54 -0.22
N LEU A 200 -17.34 0.18 0.91
CA LEU A 200 -18.34 1.21 1.22
C LEU A 200 -18.29 2.35 0.20
N SER A 201 -17.09 2.80 -0.16
CA SER A 201 -16.89 3.80 -1.23
C SER A 201 -17.49 3.31 -2.56
N LYS A 202 -17.23 2.04 -2.95
CA LYS A 202 -17.86 1.46 -4.16
C LYS A 202 -19.38 1.45 -4.06
N LEU A 203 -19.97 1.02 -2.94
CA LEU A 203 -21.43 1.04 -2.72
C LEU A 203 -22.02 2.45 -2.90
N THR A 204 -21.33 3.50 -2.43
CA THR A 204 -21.79 4.90 -2.63
C THR A 204 -21.80 5.34 -4.10
N LEU A 205 -20.91 4.79 -4.94
CA LEU A 205 -20.94 5.00 -6.40
C LEU A 205 -22.17 4.32 -7.03
N LEU A 206 -22.54 3.14 -6.52
CA LEU A 206 -23.61 2.33 -7.12
C LEU A 206 -25.02 2.86 -6.85
N VAL A 207 -25.25 3.50 -5.69
CA VAL A 207 -26.62 3.82 -5.20
C VAL A 207 -27.41 4.75 -6.12
N ASP A 208 -26.70 5.54 -6.92
CA ASP A 208 -27.25 6.48 -7.90
C ASP A 208 -27.67 5.82 -9.23
N ASN A 209 -27.24 4.58 -9.48
CA ASN A 209 -27.55 3.84 -10.70
C ASN A 209 -28.44 2.63 -10.37
N GLU A 210 -29.76 2.83 -10.39
CA GLU A 210 -30.76 1.86 -9.96
C GLU A 210 -30.55 0.45 -10.59
N ARG A 211 -30.19 0.38 -11.87
CA ARG A 211 -29.94 -0.89 -12.58
C ARG A 211 -28.73 -1.63 -12.01
N VAL A 212 -27.65 -0.93 -11.67
CA VAL A 212 -26.44 -1.53 -11.08
C VAL A 212 -26.60 -1.78 -9.58
N TRP A 213 -27.27 -0.88 -8.85
CA TRP A 213 -27.66 -1.07 -7.46
C TRP A 213 -28.53 -2.32 -7.27
N THR A 214 -29.49 -2.54 -8.17
CA THR A 214 -30.33 -3.74 -8.18
C THR A 214 -29.49 -5.00 -8.41
N ARG A 215 -28.57 -5.01 -9.40
CA ARG A 215 -27.63 -6.12 -9.63
C ARG A 215 -26.81 -6.45 -8.37
N ALA A 216 -26.22 -5.44 -7.73
CA ALA A 216 -25.44 -5.61 -6.52
C ALA A 216 -26.27 -6.24 -5.40
N ASN A 217 -27.50 -5.75 -5.19
CA ASN A 217 -28.44 -6.27 -4.20
C ASN A 217 -28.99 -7.68 -4.50
N LEU A 218 -28.74 -8.27 -5.67
CA LEU A 218 -29.04 -9.70 -5.89
C LEU A 218 -28.15 -10.60 -5.04
N LYS A 219 -26.90 -10.20 -4.76
CA LYS A 219 -26.00 -10.92 -3.83
C LYS A 219 -26.46 -10.70 -2.39
N ALA A 220 -26.60 -11.80 -1.64
CA ALA A 220 -27.14 -11.78 -0.28
C ALA A 220 -26.30 -10.93 0.68
N ASP A 221 -24.97 -11.02 0.60
CA ASP A 221 -24.05 -10.32 1.51
C ASP A 221 -24.06 -8.81 1.28
N VAL A 222 -24.11 -8.37 0.02
CA VAL A 222 -24.25 -6.95 -0.34
C VAL A 222 -25.56 -6.40 0.19
N ARG A 223 -26.67 -7.13 0.01
CA ARG A 223 -27.99 -6.77 0.54
C ARG A 223 -28.00 -6.71 2.07
N ALA A 224 -27.30 -7.63 2.74
CA ALA A 224 -27.19 -7.66 4.19
C ALA A 224 -26.37 -6.47 4.74
N ALA A 225 -25.24 -6.14 4.10
CA ALA A 225 -24.45 -4.97 4.44
C ALA A 225 -25.23 -3.66 4.19
N ALA A 226 -25.88 -3.51 3.02
CA ALA A 226 -26.65 -2.32 2.69
C ALA A 226 -27.82 -2.06 3.66
N LYS A 227 -28.44 -3.11 4.22
CA LYS A 227 -29.52 -2.98 5.22
C LYS A 227 -29.05 -2.57 6.62
N GLN A 228 -27.75 -2.59 6.91
CA GLN A 228 -27.24 -2.22 8.22
C GLN A 228 -27.43 -0.71 8.45
N ALA A 229 -28.08 -0.33 9.56
CA ALA A 229 -28.60 1.03 9.77
C ALA A 229 -27.62 2.17 9.44
N GLN A 230 -26.34 2.02 9.81
CA GLN A 230 -25.30 3.03 9.56
C GLN A 230 -24.83 3.09 8.10
N ILE A 231 -24.77 1.94 7.42
CA ILE A 231 -24.46 1.86 5.99
C ILE A 231 -25.64 2.41 5.19
N ASN A 232 -26.86 2.00 5.53
CA ASN A 232 -28.09 2.49 4.91
C ASN A 232 -28.21 4.02 5.03
N TYR A 233 -28.07 4.57 6.23
CA TYR A 233 -28.12 6.01 6.49
C TYR A 233 -27.10 6.81 5.65
N LEU A 234 -25.88 6.30 5.52
CA LEU A 234 -24.85 6.92 4.68
C LEU A 234 -25.22 6.87 3.18
N LEU A 235 -25.83 5.76 2.74
CA LEU A 235 -26.27 5.54 1.35
C LEU A 235 -27.59 6.25 0.99
N THR A 236 -28.44 6.61 1.96
CA THR A 236 -29.71 7.32 1.70
C THR A 236 -29.62 8.81 1.99
N GLU A 237 -29.16 9.20 3.19
CA GLU A 237 -29.19 10.58 3.68
C GLU A 237 -27.95 11.37 3.27
N GLN A 238 -26.75 10.77 3.40
CA GLN A 238 -25.48 11.45 3.09
C GLN A 238 -25.04 11.31 1.62
N LYS A 239 -25.84 10.64 0.78
CA LYS A 239 -25.50 10.36 -0.63
C LYS A 239 -25.18 11.62 -1.44
N ALA A 240 -25.88 12.73 -1.19
CA ALA A 240 -25.69 13.97 -1.95
C ALA A 240 -24.30 14.59 -1.74
N GLN A 241 -23.80 14.54 -0.50
CA GLN A 241 -22.46 15.02 -0.15
C GLN A 241 -21.37 14.12 -0.74
N LEU A 242 -21.54 12.79 -0.64
CA LEU A 242 -20.60 11.82 -1.19
C LEU A 242 -20.58 11.83 -2.73
N LYS A 243 -21.74 12.13 -3.35
CA LYS A 243 -21.89 12.33 -4.79
C LYS A 243 -21.06 13.48 -5.34
N ALA A 244 -20.93 14.59 -4.61
CA ALA A 244 -20.05 15.69 -5.02
C ALA A 244 -18.59 15.23 -5.17
N LEU A 245 -18.08 14.47 -4.20
CA LEU A 245 -16.70 13.96 -4.22
C LEU A 245 -16.44 13.04 -5.42
N TYR A 246 -17.35 12.11 -5.71
CA TYR A 246 -17.12 11.21 -6.85
C TYR A 246 -17.47 11.81 -8.21
N SER A 247 -18.39 12.76 -8.32
CA SER A 247 -18.70 13.41 -9.60
C SER A 247 -17.56 14.29 -10.09
N GLN A 248 -16.78 14.87 -9.16
CA GLN A 248 -15.57 15.66 -9.43
C GLN A 248 -14.30 14.81 -9.61
N GLY A 249 -14.41 13.48 -9.71
CA GLY A 249 -13.25 12.60 -9.90
C GLY A 249 -12.47 12.26 -8.61
N GLN A 250 -12.78 12.88 -7.46
CA GLN A 250 -11.98 12.85 -6.23
C GLN A 250 -12.11 11.52 -5.44
N THR A 251 -11.71 10.39 -6.04
CA THR A 251 -11.74 9.04 -5.44
C THR A 251 -11.02 8.96 -4.09
N ALA A 252 -9.90 9.67 -3.95
CA ALA A 252 -9.11 9.72 -2.72
C ALA A 252 -9.84 10.46 -1.59
N GLN A 253 -10.54 11.56 -1.89
CA GLN A 253 -11.33 12.28 -0.90
C GLN A 253 -12.57 11.48 -0.47
N LEU A 254 -13.22 10.78 -1.40
CA LEU A 254 -14.31 9.85 -1.07
C LEU A 254 -13.82 8.76 -0.08
N LEU A 255 -12.73 8.07 -0.42
CA LEU A 255 -12.17 6.97 0.36
C LEU A 255 -11.74 7.37 1.79
N HIS A 256 -11.36 8.64 1.97
CA HIS A 256 -10.96 9.22 3.26
C HIS A 256 -12.01 10.19 3.84
N SER A 257 -13.23 10.22 3.32
CA SER A 257 -14.31 11.03 3.89
C SER A 257 -14.64 10.56 5.32
N ASP A 258 -14.93 11.51 6.22
CA ASP A 258 -15.11 11.19 7.63
C ASP A 258 -16.35 10.33 7.87
N SER A 259 -17.41 10.50 7.08
CA SER A 259 -18.57 9.59 7.03
C SER A 259 -18.18 8.13 6.77
N ILE A 260 -17.32 7.87 5.78
CA ILE A 260 -16.89 6.51 5.42
C ILE A 260 -15.94 5.95 6.48
N LYS A 261 -15.07 6.77 7.07
CA LYS A 261 -14.22 6.37 8.21
C LYS A 261 -15.06 6.01 9.43
N GLU A 262 -16.04 6.82 9.81
CA GLU A 262 -16.85 6.63 11.02
C GLU A 262 -17.70 5.36 10.95
N VAL A 263 -18.34 5.10 9.80
CA VAL A 263 -19.07 3.84 9.58
C VAL A 263 -18.11 2.65 9.60
N CYS A 264 -16.95 2.74 8.95
CA CYS A 264 -15.96 1.66 8.93
C CYS A 264 -15.18 1.46 10.25
N ALA A 265 -15.27 2.39 11.21
CA ALA A 265 -14.66 2.25 12.53
C ALA A 265 -15.43 1.26 13.43
N LYS A 266 -16.70 1.00 13.13
CA LYS A 266 -17.58 0.14 13.92
C LYS A 266 -17.48 -1.30 13.40
N GLU A 267 -17.02 -2.23 14.23
CA GLU A 267 -16.63 -3.59 13.81
C GLU A 267 -17.76 -4.38 13.12
N ASN A 268 -19.01 -4.18 13.56
CA ASN A 268 -20.19 -4.79 12.94
C ASN A 268 -20.39 -4.33 11.48
N ALA A 269 -20.05 -3.08 11.14
CA ALA A 269 -20.10 -2.58 9.77
C ALA A 269 -18.84 -2.96 8.99
N ARG A 270 -17.67 -2.84 9.62
CA ARG A 270 -16.38 -3.21 9.03
C ARG A 270 -16.34 -4.64 8.52
N SER A 271 -16.75 -5.60 9.35
CA SER A 271 -16.78 -7.04 9.00
C SER A 271 -17.72 -7.31 7.81
N LYS A 272 -18.95 -6.76 7.83
CA LYS A 272 -19.92 -6.89 6.73
C LYS A 272 -19.47 -6.26 5.42
N LEU A 273 -18.60 -5.25 5.46
CA LEU A 273 -18.05 -4.59 4.28
C LEU A 273 -16.74 -5.22 3.77
N ALA A 274 -15.95 -5.83 4.65
CA ALA A 274 -14.62 -6.32 4.32
C ALA A 274 -14.63 -7.47 3.30
N ASP A 275 -15.60 -8.38 3.37
CA ASP A 275 -15.59 -9.60 2.56
C ASP A 275 -16.39 -9.49 1.24
N LEU A 276 -16.94 -8.31 0.94
CA LEU A 276 -17.70 -8.08 -0.30
C LEU A 276 -16.78 -7.97 -1.53
N ASP A 277 -17.09 -8.72 -2.59
CA ASP A 277 -16.57 -8.47 -3.94
C ASP A 277 -17.63 -7.69 -4.75
N ILE A 278 -17.59 -6.35 -4.61
CA ILE A 278 -18.57 -5.45 -5.24
C ILE A 278 -18.46 -5.52 -6.77
N GLU A 279 -17.26 -5.60 -7.31
CA GLU A 279 -16.99 -5.69 -8.75
C GLU A 279 -17.53 -6.99 -9.35
N ALA A 280 -17.39 -8.13 -8.67
CA ALA A 280 -18.05 -9.37 -9.08
C ALA A 280 -19.58 -9.31 -8.92
N ALA A 281 -20.09 -8.64 -7.87
CA ALA A 281 -21.53 -8.49 -7.64
C ALA A 281 -22.25 -7.69 -8.75
N ILE A 282 -21.58 -6.68 -9.33
CA ILE A 282 -22.13 -5.89 -10.45
C ILE A 282 -21.85 -6.49 -11.83
N GLY A 283 -20.90 -7.43 -11.93
CA GLY A 283 -20.50 -8.07 -13.18
C GLY A 283 -19.45 -7.28 -13.96
N LEU A 284 -18.48 -6.68 -13.26
CA LEU A 284 -17.19 -6.24 -13.82
C LEU A 284 -16.11 -7.34 -13.78
N LEU A 285 -16.44 -8.47 -13.17
CA LEU A 285 -15.60 -9.64 -13.03
C LEU A 285 -16.48 -10.89 -13.13
N PRO A 286 -15.92 -12.04 -13.56
CA PRO A 286 -16.58 -13.31 -13.35
C PRO A 286 -16.87 -13.48 -11.85
N SER A 287 -18.08 -13.93 -11.51
CA SER A 287 -18.34 -14.38 -10.14
C SER A 287 -17.41 -15.56 -9.86
N GLN A 288 -16.65 -15.50 -8.77
CA GLN A 288 -16.15 -16.71 -8.15
C GLN A 288 -17.37 -17.42 -7.56
N GLU A 289 -17.90 -18.41 -8.28
CA GLU A 289 -18.71 -19.43 -7.63
C GLU A 289 -17.77 -20.21 -6.70
N ASN A 290 -18.19 -20.35 -5.44
CA ASN A 290 -17.37 -21.01 -4.43
C ASN A 290 -17.16 -22.48 -4.82
N ASN A 291 -15.90 -22.91 -4.83
CA ASN A 291 -15.54 -24.27 -4.46
C ASN A 291 -15.58 -24.40 -2.93
#